data_AF-A0AAC9HG49-F1
#
_entry.id   AF-A0AAC9HG49-F1
#
_cell.length_a   1.000
_cell.length_b   1.000
_cell.length_c   1.000
_cell.angle_alpha   90.00
_cell.angle_beta   90.00
_cell.angle_gamma   90.00
#
_symmetry.space_group_name_H-M   'P 1'
#
loop_
_entity.id
_entity.type
_entity.pdbx_description
1 polymer ?
#
loop_
_entity_poly.entity_id
_entity_poly.type
_entity_poly.pdbx_seq_one_letter_code
_entity_poly.pdbx_strand_id
1 'polypeptide(L)' 'MIITRKGHYRLLEDIKVRNSITIGTLPKGTAIEITQVDNVKQKVIGEQLLDWTHWDLPVENIN' A
#
# COMPACT_ATOMS: atom_id res chain seq x y z
N MET A 1 -1.15 0.47 -9.99
CA MET A 1 -2.43 -0.28 -10.02
C MET A 1 -3.34 0.38 -9.02
N ILE A 2 -4.57 0.69 -9.41
CA ILE A 2 -5.56 1.26 -8.49
C ILE A 2 -6.13 0.14 -7.61
N ILE A 3 -5.82 0.18 -6.32
CA ILE A 3 -6.32 -0.75 -5.32
C ILE A 3 -7.74 -0.34 -4.90
N THR A 4 -8.75 -1.11 -5.34
CA THR A 4 -10.17 -0.86 -5.03
C THR A 4 -10.77 -1.88 -4.06
N ARG A 5 -9.98 -2.87 -3.63
CA ARG A 5 -10.42 -3.98 -2.77
C ARG A 5 -9.37 -4.31 -1.73
N LYS A 6 -9.83 -4.79 -0.58
CA LYS A 6 -8.97 -5.39 0.45
C LYS A 6 -8.35 -6.70 -0.08
N GLY A 7 -7.21 -7.09 0.46
CA GLY A 7 -6.52 -8.33 0.08
C GLY A 7 -5.00 -8.18 0.10
N HIS A 8 -4.31 -9.21 -0.38
CA HIS A 8 -2.86 -9.24 -0.42
C HIS A 8 -2.34 -8.78 -1.78
N TYR A 9 -1.31 -7.95 -1.72
CA TYR A 9 -0.67 -7.37 -2.88
C TYR A 9 0.84 -7.50 -2.77
N ARG A 10 1.52 -7.69 -3.90
CA ARG A 10 2.98 -7.71 -3.97
C ARG A 10 3.49 -6.44 -4.63
N LEU A 11 4.48 -5.80 -4.01
CA LEU A 11 5.16 -4.63 -4.59
C LEU A 11 6.00 -5.01 -5.82
N LEU A 12 5.88 -4.23 -6.88
CA LEU A 12 6.57 -4.39 -8.16
C LEU A 12 7.85 -3.54 -8.23
N GLU A 13 7.98 -2.53 -7.37
CA GLU A 13 9.14 -1.68 -7.18
C GLU A 13 9.28 -1.22 -5.71
N ASP A 14 10.41 -0.62 -5.39
CA ASP A 14 10.64 -0.04 -4.07
C ASP A 14 9.77 1.22 -3.88
N ILE A 15 9.08 1.34 -2.76
CA ILE A 15 8.27 2.53 -2.46
C ILE A 15 8.69 3.17 -1.15
N LYS A 16 8.54 4.50 -1.07
CA LYS A 16 8.70 5.24 0.18
C LYS A 16 7.36 5.26 0.91
N VAL A 17 7.39 4.86 2.16
CA VAL A 17 6.25 4.97 3.08
C VAL A 17 6.59 5.97 4.17
N ARG A 18 5.58 6.70 4.64
CA ARG A 18 5.79 7.69 5.70
C ARG A 18 4.55 7.78 6.57
N ASN A 19 4.78 8.06 7.84
CA ASN A 19 3.76 8.57 8.75
C ASN A 19 4.26 9.88 9.37
N SER A 20 3.59 10.35 10.42
CA SER A 20 3.96 11.58 11.13
C SER A 20 5.29 11.53 11.88
N ILE A 21 5.87 10.33 12.07
CA ILE A 21 7.02 10.09 12.97
C ILE A 21 8.23 9.52 12.21
N THR A 22 8.01 8.80 11.11
CA THR A 22 9.05 8.02 10.43
C THR A 22 8.82 7.99 8.91
N ILE A 23 9.94 7.94 8.18
CA ILE A 23 9.97 7.64 6.74
C ILE A 23 10.73 6.32 6.59
N GLY A 24 10.16 5.40 5.83
CA GLY A 24 10.75 4.10 5.51
C GLY A 24 10.71 3.82 4.01
N THR A 25 11.41 2.77 3.60
CA THR A 25 11.35 2.22 2.24
C THR A 25 10.86 0.79 2.34
N LEU A 26 9.80 0.45 1.60
CA LEU A 26 9.38 -0.93 1.39
C LEU A 26 10.04 -1.45 0.12
N PRO A 27 10.80 -2.55 0.19
CA PRO A 27 11.47 -3.10 -0.98
C PRO A 27 10.50 -3.81 -1.93
N LYS A 28 10.86 -3.86 -3.20
CA LYS A 28 10.21 -4.65 -4.24
C LYS A 28 10.04 -6.11 -3.79
N GLY A 29 8.90 -6.70 -4.13
CA GLY A 29 8.55 -8.07 -3.78
C GLY A 29 7.93 -8.22 -2.39
N THR A 30 7.93 -7.17 -1.57
CA THR A 30 7.24 -7.18 -0.27
C THR A 30 5.75 -7.42 -0.47
N ALA A 31 5.20 -8.37 0.28
CA ALA A 31 3.76 -8.57 0.38
C ALA A 31 3.18 -7.53 1.36
N ILE A 32 2.16 -6.82 0.92
CA ILE A 32 1.40 -5.88 1.72
C ILE A 32 -0.05 -6.37 1.82
N GLU A 33 -0.63 -6.25 3.01
CA GLU A 33 -2.04 -6.54 3.25
C GLU A 33 -2.82 -5.23 3.29
N ILE A 34 -3.76 -5.06 2.38
CA ILE A 34 -4.65 -3.91 2.38
C ILE A 34 -5.90 -4.24 3.18
N THR A 35 -6.04 -3.58 4.34
CA THR A 35 -7.13 -3.84 5.28
C THR A 35 -8.27 -2.83 5.16
N GLN A 36 -8.01 -1.64 4.59
CA GLN A 36 -9.06 -0.65 4.27
C GLN A 36 -8.78 0.08 2.95
N VAL A 37 -9.87 0.45 2.29
CA VAL A 37 -9.88 1.23 1.05
C VAL A 37 -10.90 2.36 1.21
N ASP A 38 -10.45 3.59 1.03
CA ASP A 38 -11.28 4.79 0.95
C ASP A 38 -11.34 5.25 -0.51
N ASN A 39 -12.43 4.91 -1.20
CA ASN A 39 -12.62 5.27 -2.59
C ASN A 39 -12.89 6.77 -2.80
N VAL A 40 -13.34 7.48 -1.76
CA VAL A 40 -13.65 8.92 -1.83
C VAL A 40 -12.37 9.73 -1.74
N LYS A 41 -11.50 9.38 -0.79
CA LYS A 41 -10.18 10.03 -0.62
C LYS A 41 -9.07 9.40 -1.46
N GLN A 42 -9.38 8.31 -2.16
CA GLN A 42 -8.44 7.59 -3.02
C GLN A 42 -7.23 7.09 -2.24
N LYS A 43 -7.49 6.49 -1.06
CA LYS A 43 -6.45 6.02 -0.15
C LYS A 43 -6.67 4.58 0.27
N VAL A 44 -5.58 3.94 0.63
CA VAL A 44 -5.56 2.62 1.24
C VAL A 44 -4.69 2.64 2.48
N ILE A 45 -4.95 1.71 3.38
CA ILE A 45 -4.07 1.44 4.52
C ILE A 45 -3.87 -0.06 4.67
N GLY A 46 -2.68 -0.39 5.13
CA GLY A 46 -2.20 -1.72 5.43
C GLY A 46 -1.14 -1.64 6.51
N GLU A 47 -0.87 -2.74 7.21
CA GLU A 47 0.09 -2.76 8.31
C GLU A 47 1.48 -2.28 7.86
N GLN A 48 1.89 -2.66 6.65
CA GLN A 48 3.20 -2.34 6.11
C GLN A 48 3.33 -0.88 5.60
N LEU A 49 2.20 -0.22 5.30
CA LEU A 49 2.20 1.11 4.68
C LEU A 49 2.45 2.26 5.66
N LEU A 50 2.56 1.96 6.96
CA LEU A 50 2.72 2.89 8.10
C LEU A 50 1.57 3.89 8.32
N ASP A 51 0.87 4.32 7.28
CA ASP A 51 -0.27 5.24 7.30
C ASP A 51 -1.09 5.14 6.00
N TRP A 52 -2.16 5.94 5.90
CA TRP A 52 -2.95 6.13 4.70
C TRP A 52 -2.11 6.61 3.52
N THR A 53 -1.96 5.73 2.54
CA THR A 53 -1.22 5.97 1.30
C THR A 53 -2.19 6.08 0.13
N HIS A 54 -1.81 6.78 -0.93
CA HIS A 54 -2.62 6.84 -2.14
C HIS A 54 -2.83 5.43 -2.73
N TRP A 55 -4.02 5.15 -3.24
CA TRP A 55 -4.43 3.81 -3.70
C TRP A 55 -3.77 3.34 -5.01
N ASP A 56 -3.06 4.23 -5.71
CA ASP A 56 -2.32 3.89 -6.91
C ASP A 56 -0.90 3.53 -6.51
N LEU A 57 -0.69 2.24 -6.33
CA LEU A 57 0.58 1.68 -5.93
C LEU A 57 1.11 0.74 -7.01
N PRO A 58 2.43 0.64 -7.16
CA PRO A 58 3.07 -0.29 -8.09
C PRO A 58 2.98 -1.71 -7.51
N VAL A 59 1.79 -2.29 -7.52
CA VAL A 59 1.50 -3.61 -6.96
C VAL A 59 0.75 -4.50 -7.93
N GLU A 60 0.76 -5.80 -7.66
CA GLU A 60 -0.15 -6.79 -8.24
C GLU A 60 -0.91 -7.50 -7.11
N ASN A 61 -2.15 -7.90 -7.37
CA ASN A 61 -2.92 -8.72 -6.42
C ASN A 61 -2.38 -10.16 -6.43
N ILE A 62 -2.18 -10.72 -5.23
CA ILE A 62 -1.66 -12.08 -5.04
C ILE A 62 -2.62 -13.00 -4.26
N ASN A 63 -3.81 -12.49 -3.89
CA ASN A 63 -5.04 -13.11 -3.36
C ASN A 63 -5.75 -12.17 -2.37
#